data_AF-A0A9W7M4M2-F1
#
_entry.id   AF-A0A9W7M4M2-F1
#
_cell.length_a   1.000
_cell.length_b   1.000
_cell.length_c   1.000
_cell.angle_alpha   90.00
_cell.angle_beta   90.00
_cell.angle_gamma   90.00
#
_symmetry.space_group_name_H-M   'P 1'
#
loop_
_entity.id
_entity.type
_entity.pdbx_description
1 polymer ?
#
loop_
_entity_poly.entity_id
_entity_poly.type
_entity_poly.pdbx_seq_one_letter_code
_entity_poly.pdbx_strand_id
1 'polypeptide(L)'
;MVTAFTYGGPRVGDDGLNKEFKRLIDHHHLRLLRITNANDPVHKLPLERQGYTHLGKELKIDTSNSPYLKWRWFGTSPYVSSVNPEFDPNSDGITTEEETAIAGGVGEYFSAHNMDVYLHGIAGVQEEGCGFCLEVDHDIALVNKRLDRLKDVYGIPTNWWKGENRKKMVQRDDGHWEVITP
;
A
#
# COMPACT_ATOMS: atom_id res chain seq x y z
N MET A 1 -27.00 11.62 3.82
CA MET A 1 -25.83 11.68 2.91
C MET A 1 -24.93 10.52 3.29
N VAL A 2 -24.56 9.70 2.32
CA VAL A 2 -23.65 8.57 2.54
C VAL A 2 -22.38 8.83 1.75
N THR A 3 -21.25 8.80 2.42
CA THR A 3 -19.93 9.00 1.79
C THR A 3 -19.05 7.80 2.11
N ALA A 4 -18.51 7.16 1.07
CA ALA A 4 -17.55 6.08 1.20
C ALA A 4 -16.15 6.55 0.74
N PHE A 5 -15.14 6.18 1.53
CA PHE A 5 -13.73 6.31 1.19
C PHE A 5 -13.16 4.90 1.07
N THR A 6 -12.62 4.55 -0.10
CA THR A 6 -12.07 3.22 -0.36
C THR A 6 -10.62 3.32 -0.74
N TYR A 7 -9.78 2.41 -0.25
CA TYR A 7 -8.34 2.39 -0.44
C TYR A 7 -7.98 1.13 -1.21
N GLY A 8 -7.29 1.27 -2.36
CA GLY A 8 -6.90 0.12 -3.19
C GLY A 8 -8.08 -0.71 -3.72
N GLY A 9 -9.29 -0.16 -3.73
CA GLY A 9 -10.50 -0.90 -4.08
C GLY A 9 -10.52 -1.33 -5.55
N PRO A 10 -10.82 -2.62 -5.86
CA PRO A 10 -11.00 -3.09 -7.23
C PRO A 10 -12.23 -2.46 -7.89
N ARG A 11 -12.39 -2.66 -9.20
CA ARG A 11 -13.65 -2.38 -9.91
C ARG A 11 -14.75 -3.32 -9.41
N VAL A 12 -15.98 -2.81 -9.33
CA VAL A 12 -17.12 -3.54 -8.72
C VAL A 12 -18.38 -3.53 -9.57
N GLY A 13 -18.46 -2.66 -10.57
CA GLY A 13 -19.67 -2.46 -11.37
C GLY A 13 -19.42 -2.60 -12.85
N ASP A 14 -20.49 -2.52 -13.61
CA ASP A 14 -20.51 -2.35 -15.06
C ASP A 14 -21.09 -0.97 -15.43
N ASP A 15 -21.29 -0.73 -16.72
CA ASP A 15 -21.91 0.51 -17.20
C ASP A 15 -23.34 0.72 -16.70
N GLY A 16 -24.07 -0.37 -16.40
CA GLY A 16 -25.41 -0.32 -15.81
C GLY A 16 -25.36 0.24 -14.40
N LEU A 17 -24.51 -0.33 -13.54
CA LEU A 17 -24.33 0.15 -12.18
C LEU A 17 -23.80 1.60 -12.14
N ASN A 18 -22.94 1.99 -13.09
CA ASN A 18 -22.46 3.37 -13.17
C ASN A 18 -23.58 4.37 -13.50
N LYS A 19 -24.55 3.99 -14.33
CA LYS A 19 -25.74 4.83 -14.60
C LYS A 19 -26.57 5.01 -13.33
N GLU A 20 -26.85 3.94 -12.60
CA GLU A 20 -27.60 4.02 -11.35
C GLU A 20 -26.85 4.81 -10.28
N PHE A 21 -25.54 4.61 -10.16
CA PHE A 21 -24.68 5.36 -9.25
C PHE A 21 -24.73 6.88 -9.51
N LYS A 22 -24.72 7.31 -10.78
CA LYS A 22 -24.87 8.73 -11.14
C LYS A 22 -26.22 9.31 -10.70
N ARG A 23 -27.32 8.56 -10.87
CA ARG A 23 -28.64 8.98 -10.36
C ARG A 23 -28.65 9.15 -8.84
N LEU A 24 -27.95 8.28 -8.11
CA LEU A 24 -27.84 8.35 -6.65
C LEU A 24 -26.98 9.53 -6.18
N ILE A 25 -25.94 9.91 -6.94
CA ILE A 25 -25.16 11.12 -6.67
C ILE A 25 -26.05 12.37 -6.75
N ASP A 26 -26.88 12.45 -7.79
CA ASP A 26 -27.66 13.64 -8.10
C ASP A 26 -28.87 13.81 -7.16
N HIS A 27 -29.53 12.69 -6.80
CA HIS A 27 -30.81 12.73 -6.08
C HIS A 27 -30.76 12.18 -4.65
N HIS A 28 -29.77 11.37 -4.30
CA HIS A 28 -29.78 10.60 -3.04
C HIS A 28 -28.54 10.82 -2.15
N HIS A 29 -27.73 11.82 -2.47
CA HIS A 29 -26.58 12.26 -1.65
C HIS A 29 -25.59 11.12 -1.35
N LEU A 30 -25.34 10.23 -2.33
CA LEU A 30 -24.25 9.25 -2.29
C LEU A 30 -22.96 9.88 -2.83
N ARG A 31 -21.83 9.63 -2.18
CA ARG A 31 -20.49 10.05 -2.61
C ARG A 31 -19.51 8.90 -2.42
N LEU A 32 -18.59 8.75 -3.37
CA LEU A 32 -17.52 7.76 -3.31
C LEU A 32 -16.21 8.43 -3.73
N LEU A 33 -15.21 8.38 -2.85
CA LEU A 33 -13.84 8.72 -3.16
C LEU A 33 -12.99 7.45 -3.12
N ARG A 34 -12.42 7.08 -4.25
CA ARG A 34 -11.47 5.99 -4.37
C ARG A 34 -10.06 6.55 -4.27
N ILE A 35 -9.28 6.04 -3.34
CA ILE A 35 -7.88 6.37 -3.18
C ILE A 35 -7.07 5.23 -3.79
N THR A 36 -6.23 5.56 -4.77
CA THR A 36 -5.43 4.58 -5.52
C THR A 36 -3.95 4.93 -5.45
N ASN A 37 -3.10 3.92 -5.25
CA ASN A 37 -1.66 4.09 -5.22
C ASN A 37 -1.06 3.66 -6.56
N ALA A 38 -0.15 4.46 -7.13
CA ALA A 38 0.40 4.26 -8.49
C ALA A 38 0.93 2.83 -8.74
N ASN A 39 1.56 2.23 -7.72
CA ASN A 39 2.17 0.91 -7.78
C ASN A 39 1.29 -0.22 -7.22
N ASP A 40 0.05 0.07 -6.81
CA ASP A 40 -0.92 -0.94 -6.40
C ASP A 40 -1.71 -1.45 -7.64
N PRO A 41 -1.59 -2.73 -8.02
CA PRO A 41 -2.32 -3.25 -9.17
C PRO A 41 -3.77 -3.65 -8.85
N VAL A 42 -4.16 -3.78 -7.58
CA VAL A 42 -5.47 -4.33 -7.19
C VAL A 42 -6.61 -3.45 -7.69
N HIS A 43 -6.44 -2.13 -7.64
CA HIS A 43 -7.46 -1.21 -8.14
C HIS A 43 -7.69 -1.37 -9.66
N LYS A 44 -6.76 -1.99 -10.40
CA LYS A 44 -6.88 -2.21 -11.85
C LYS A 44 -7.63 -3.50 -12.19
N LEU A 45 -8.12 -4.23 -11.20
CA LEU A 45 -8.83 -5.49 -11.37
C LEU A 45 -10.31 -5.38 -10.95
N PRO A 46 -11.23 -6.15 -11.56
CA PRO A 46 -11.08 -6.81 -12.85
C PRO A 46 -10.79 -5.81 -13.99
N LEU A 47 -10.37 -6.31 -15.15
CA LEU A 47 -9.94 -5.43 -16.25
C LEU A 47 -11.14 -4.74 -16.89
N GLU A 48 -10.95 -3.48 -17.29
CA GLU A 48 -12.00 -2.68 -17.92
C GLU A 48 -12.54 -3.30 -19.22
N ARG A 49 -11.65 -3.94 -20.01
CA ARG A 49 -12.01 -4.69 -21.22
C ARG A 49 -12.98 -5.86 -21.00
N GLN A 50 -13.20 -6.27 -19.74
CA GLN A 50 -14.15 -7.31 -19.35
C GLN A 50 -15.52 -6.73 -18.94
N GLY A 51 -15.75 -5.43 -19.17
CA GLY A 51 -17.01 -4.76 -18.85
C GLY A 51 -17.10 -4.20 -17.43
N TYR A 52 -15.98 -4.17 -16.70
CA TYR A 52 -15.93 -3.60 -15.35
C TYR A 52 -15.57 -2.12 -15.38
N THR A 53 -16.22 -1.31 -14.56
CA THR A 53 -15.98 0.12 -14.46
C THR A 53 -15.79 0.58 -13.02
N HIS A 54 -15.05 1.67 -12.87
CA HIS A 54 -14.92 2.36 -11.59
C HIS A 54 -16.09 3.31 -11.37
N LEU A 55 -16.45 3.48 -10.11
CA LEU A 55 -17.44 4.44 -9.65
C LEU A 55 -16.76 5.55 -8.83
N GLY A 56 -17.42 6.69 -8.70
CA GLY A 56 -16.97 7.79 -7.86
C GLY A 56 -15.81 8.61 -8.42
N LYS A 57 -15.25 9.47 -7.57
CA LYS A 57 -14.05 10.25 -7.88
C LYS A 57 -12.80 9.50 -7.44
N GLU A 58 -11.69 9.75 -8.11
CA GLU A 58 -10.38 9.19 -7.77
C GLU A 58 -9.49 10.26 -7.14
N LEU A 59 -8.82 9.88 -6.05
CA LEU A 59 -7.64 10.55 -5.53
C LEU A 59 -6.45 9.61 -5.76
N LYS A 60 -5.59 9.96 -6.71
CA LYS A 60 -4.39 9.19 -7.01
C LYS A 60 -3.25 9.67 -6.13
N ILE A 61 -2.60 8.73 -5.45
CA ILE A 61 -1.36 8.95 -4.70
C ILE A 61 -0.22 8.16 -5.36
N ASP A 62 1.02 8.58 -5.10
CA ASP A 62 2.20 7.86 -5.53
C ASP A 62 3.22 7.79 -4.39
N THR A 63 3.20 6.67 -3.66
CA THR A 63 4.09 6.46 -2.53
C THR A 63 5.54 6.25 -2.95
N SER A 64 5.83 6.00 -4.23
CA SER A 64 7.21 5.84 -4.71
C SER A 64 8.01 7.14 -4.66
N ASN A 65 7.32 8.29 -4.62
CA ASN A 65 7.93 9.60 -4.46
C ASN A 65 8.32 9.91 -3.00
N SER A 66 7.91 9.08 -2.04
CA SER A 66 8.21 9.29 -0.62
C SER A 66 9.71 9.15 -0.34
N PRO A 67 10.36 10.18 0.24
CA PRO A 67 11.76 10.08 0.67
C PRO A 67 11.91 9.17 1.90
N TYR A 68 10.82 8.79 2.56
CA TYR A 68 10.83 7.93 3.75
C TYR A 68 10.90 6.44 3.40
N LEU A 69 10.35 6.05 2.25
CA LEU A 69 10.24 4.65 1.85
C LEU A 69 11.48 4.18 1.11
N LYS A 70 11.84 2.90 1.27
CA LYS A 70 12.95 2.27 0.54
C LYS A 70 12.71 2.41 -0.97
N TRP A 71 13.72 2.79 -1.73
CA TRP A 71 13.62 2.65 -3.18
C TRP A 71 14.03 1.21 -3.52
N ARG A 72 13.15 0.42 -4.16
CA ARG A 72 13.53 -0.90 -4.65
C ARG A 72 13.77 -0.81 -6.16
N TRP A 73 15.06 -0.75 -6.50
CA TRP A 73 15.53 -0.83 -7.87
C TRP A 73 15.22 -2.21 -8.46
N PHE A 74 14.77 -2.25 -9.72
CA PHE A 74 14.74 -3.48 -10.50
C PHE A 74 16.17 -4.00 -10.68
N GLY A 75 16.56 -5.02 -9.89
CA GLY A 75 17.85 -5.70 -9.99
C GLY A 75 18.71 -5.57 -8.73
N THR A 76 18.68 -6.61 -7.89
CA THR A 76 19.50 -6.84 -6.69
C THR A 76 19.14 -5.99 -5.45
N SER A 77 18.19 -6.47 -4.65
CA SER A 77 18.19 -6.19 -3.20
C SER A 77 19.15 -7.18 -2.53
N PRO A 78 20.20 -6.74 -1.80
CA PRO A 78 21.04 -7.64 -1.01
C PRO A 78 20.36 -8.13 0.28
N TYR A 79 19.09 -7.78 0.51
CA TYR A 79 18.30 -8.25 1.64
C TYR A 79 17.13 -9.12 1.15
N VAL A 80 17.46 -10.38 0.84
CA VAL A 80 16.53 -11.50 0.96
C VAL A 80 16.77 -12.10 2.34
N SER A 81 15.79 -12.05 3.24
CA SER A 81 15.46 -13.19 4.13
C SER A 81 14.31 -12.87 5.09
N SER A 82 13.13 -13.34 4.69
CA SER A 82 12.37 -14.27 5.51
C SER A 82 11.48 -15.05 4.55
N VAL A 83 12.05 -16.08 3.92
CA VAL A 83 11.33 -17.00 3.03
C VAL A 83 10.09 -17.56 3.73
N ASN A 84 9.04 -17.86 2.98
CA ASN A 84 8.13 -18.95 3.34
C ASN A 84 7.75 -19.71 2.06
N PRO A 85 8.24 -20.94 1.90
CA PRO A 85 7.35 -21.97 1.38
C PRO A 85 7.58 -23.31 2.09
N GLU A 86 6.75 -23.65 3.07
CA GLU A 86 6.37 -25.05 3.34
C GLU A 86 5.06 -25.30 2.57
N PHE A 87 4.85 -26.38 1.83
CA PHE A 87 5.69 -27.53 1.48
C PHE A 87 5.13 -28.08 0.15
N ASP A 88 5.98 -28.31 -0.86
CA ASP A 88 5.58 -28.99 -2.10
C ASP A 88 6.23 -30.38 -2.14
N PRO A 89 5.47 -31.48 -1.98
CA PRO A 89 6.03 -32.83 -1.95
C PRO A 89 6.61 -33.30 -3.29
N ASN A 90 6.43 -32.57 -4.41
CA ASN A 90 6.87 -33.01 -5.72
C ASN A 90 7.55 -31.89 -6.54
N SER A 91 8.43 -31.10 -5.91
CA SER A 91 9.17 -30.02 -6.58
C SER A 91 9.95 -30.49 -7.82
N ASP A 92 10.12 -29.60 -8.80
CA ASP A 92 11.04 -29.80 -9.94
C ASP A 92 12.23 -28.82 -9.98
N GLY A 93 12.58 -28.20 -8.85
CA GLY A 93 13.84 -27.49 -8.60
C GLY A 93 14.56 -26.87 -9.81
N ILE A 94 14.14 -25.69 -10.27
CA ILE A 94 14.94 -24.82 -11.13
C ILE A 94 14.86 -23.40 -10.55
N THR A 95 15.87 -23.00 -9.77
CA THR A 95 16.01 -21.64 -9.23
C THR A 95 16.81 -20.78 -10.20
N THR A 96 16.20 -19.73 -10.78
CA THR A 96 16.88 -18.73 -11.62
C THR A 96 16.62 -17.31 -11.11
N GLU A 97 17.55 -16.39 -11.40
CA GLU A 97 17.50 -14.97 -11.02
C GLU A 97 16.18 -14.26 -11.40
N GLU A 98 15.47 -14.78 -12.40
CA GLU A 98 14.15 -14.32 -12.84
C GLU A 98 13.05 -14.49 -11.78
N GLU A 99 13.03 -15.59 -11.01
CA GLU A 99 12.06 -15.75 -9.91
C GLU A 99 12.30 -14.75 -8.78
N THR A 100 13.54 -14.37 -8.53
CA THR A 100 13.89 -13.36 -7.51
C THR A 100 13.43 -11.96 -7.92
N ALA A 101 13.54 -11.64 -9.22
CA ALA A 101 13.00 -10.40 -9.77
C ALA A 101 11.46 -10.38 -9.77
N ILE A 102 10.82 -11.52 -10.04
CA ILE A 102 9.37 -11.70 -9.95
C ILE A 102 8.89 -11.59 -8.50
N ALA A 103 9.57 -12.25 -7.55
CA ALA A 103 9.26 -12.15 -6.11
C ALA A 103 9.47 -10.73 -5.57
N GLY A 104 10.50 -10.02 -6.05
CA GLY A 104 10.71 -8.61 -5.76
C GLY A 104 9.57 -7.71 -6.24
N GLY A 105 9.11 -7.90 -7.48
CA GLY A 105 7.96 -7.18 -8.05
C GLY A 105 6.63 -7.52 -7.37
N VAL A 106 6.40 -8.79 -7.07
CA VAL A 106 5.22 -9.28 -6.34
C VAL A 106 5.19 -8.71 -4.91
N GLY A 107 6.33 -8.68 -4.21
CA GLY A 107 6.46 -8.06 -2.89
C GLY A 107 6.17 -6.55 -2.90
N GLU A 108 6.63 -5.84 -3.93
CA GLU A 108 6.32 -4.41 -4.10
C GLU A 108 4.82 -4.17 -4.29
N TYR A 109 4.13 -4.96 -5.12
CA TYR A 109 2.68 -4.88 -5.30
C TYR A 109 1.91 -5.09 -4.00
N PHE A 110 2.26 -6.13 -3.24
CA PHE A 110 1.63 -6.38 -1.94
C PHE A 110 1.93 -5.27 -0.92
N SER A 111 3.11 -4.66 -0.98
CA SER A 111 3.45 -3.54 -0.08
C SER A 111 2.72 -2.26 -0.45
N ALA A 112 2.59 -1.94 -1.74
CA ALA A 112 1.87 -0.76 -2.22
C ALA A 112 0.37 -0.86 -1.94
N HIS A 113 -0.15 -2.09 -1.84
CA HIS A 113 -1.52 -2.41 -1.43
C HIS A 113 -1.75 -2.39 0.09
N ASN A 114 -0.74 -2.05 0.90
CA ASN A 114 -0.89 -2.02 2.35
C ASN A 114 -1.54 -0.71 2.83
N MET A 115 -2.49 -0.83 3.77
CA MET A 115 -3.22 0.33 4.32
C MET A 115 -2.31 1.38 4.98
N ASP A 116 -1.28 0.97 5.72
CA ASP A 116 -0.36 1.91 6.37
C ASP A 116 0.47 2.68 5.32
N VAL A 117 0.77 2.05 4.18
CA VAL A 117 1.44 2.71 3.03
C VAL A 117 0.49 3.68 2.33
N TYR A 118 -0.79 3.34 2.20
CA TYR A 118 -1.82 4.24 1.70
C TYR A 118 -1.97 5.49 2.56
N LEU A 119 -2.06 5.33 3.88
CA LEU A 119 -2.18 6.45 4.82
C LEU A 119 -0.92 7.33 4.80
N HIS A 120 0.27 6.72 4.73
CA HIS A 120 1.52 7.46 4.51
C HIS A 120 1.49 8.30 3.23
N GLY A 121 1.02 7.71 2.12
CA GLY A 121 0.92 8.41 0.85
C GLY A 121 -0.10 9.55 0.86
N ILE A 122 -1.21 9.40 1.56
CA ILE A 122 -2.20 10.48 1.74
C ILE A 122 -1.63 11.60 2.60
N ALA A 123 -0.90 11.25 3.67
CA ALA A 123 -0.31 12.24 4.56
C ALA A 123 0.71 13.14 3.86
N GLY A 124 1.29 12.68 2.74
CA GLY A 124 2.23 13.47 1.94
C GLY A 124 1.86 13.69 0.48
N VAL A 125 0.58 13.50 0.13
CA VAL A 125 0.10 13.81 -1.23
C VAL A 125 0.17 15.31 -1.45
N GLN A 126 0.67 15.71 -2.62
CA GLN A 126 0.90 17.10 -2.98
C GLN A 126 0.28 17.39 -4.35
N GLU A 127 0.15 18.67 -4.70
CA GLU A 127 -0.17 19.08 -6.06
C GLU A 127 0.91 18.56 -7.05
N GLU A 128 0.52 18.38 -8.31
CA GLU A 128 1.38 17.81 -9.32
C GLU A 128 2.66 18.66 -9.51
N GLY A 129 3.82 18.03 -9.36
CA GLY A 129 5.13 18.69 -9.50
C GLY A 129 5.74 19.23 -8.20
N CYS A 130 5.03 19.19 -7.06
CA CYS A 130 5.51 19.73 -5.77
C CYS A 130 6.40 18.77 -4.95
N GLY A 131 6.66 17.54 -5.44
CA GLY A 131 7.43 16.53 -4.71
C GLY A 131 6.59 15.84 -3.62
N PHE A 132 7.25 15.25 -2.61
CA PHE A 132 6.58 14.57 -1.48
C PHE A 132 7.03 15.19 -0.16
N CYS A 133 6.07 15.63 0.65
CA CYS A 133 6.29 16.15 2.00
C CYS A 133 5.07 15.81 2.85
N LEU A 134 5.26 15.32 4.08
CA LEU A 134 4.16 15.06 5.01
C LEU A 134 3.55 16.40 5.47
N GLU A 135 2.29 16.64 5.15
CA GLU A 135 1.55 17.86 5.54
C GLU A 135 0.78 17.72 6.84
N VAL A 136 0.59 16.49 7.28
CA VAL A 136 -0.06 16.15 8.55
C VAL A 136 0.88 15.31 9.40
N ASP A 137 0.72 15.42 10.71
CA ASP A 137 1.46 14.59 11.65
C ASP A 137 0.99 13.13 11.54
N HIS A 138 1.73 12.35 10.74
CA HIS A 138 1.48 10.93 10.50
C HIS A 138 2.70 10.12 10.88
N ASP A 139 2.53 9.20 11.83
CA ASP A 139 3.60 8.38 12.35
C ASP A 139 4.13 7.40 11.28
N ILE A 140 5.34 7.68 10.81
CA ILE A 140 6.05 6.86 9.82
C ILE A 140 6.37 5.46 10.35
N ALA A 141 6.37 5.22 11.66
CA ALA A 141 6.60 3.90 12.21
C ALA A 141 5.49 2.91 11.80
N LEU A 142 4.26 3.38 11.59
CA LEU A 142 3.13 2.55 11.15
C LEU A 142 3.40 1.85 9.81
N VAL A 143 4.20 2.45 8.92
CA VAL A 143 4.61 1.86 7.65
C VAL A 143 5.26 0.47 7.86
N ASN A 144 6.08 0.30 8.90
CA ASN A 144 6.76 -0.96 9.20
C ASN A 144 5.96 -1.91 10.09
N LYS A 145 4.70 -1.58 10.43
CA LYS A 145 3.85 -2.38 11.33
C LYS A 145 3.74 -3.84 10.89
N ARG A 146 3.59 -4.06 9.59
CA ARG A 146 3.54 -5.39 8.95
C ARG A 146 4.45 -5.53 7.72
N LEU A 147 5.40 -4.61 7.58
CA LEU A 147 6.24 -4.52 6.39
C LEU A 147 7.69 -4.18 6.77
N ASP A 148 8.54 -4.23 5.75
CA ASP A 148 9.87 -3.63 5.71
C ASP A 148 9.92 -2.60 4.57
N ARG A 149 9.30 -1.44 4.76
CA ARG A 149 9.15 -0.42 3.70
C ARG A 149 9.80 0.91 4.03
N LEU A 150 9.92 1.26 5.30
CA LEU A 150 10.61 2.46 5.76
C LEU A 150 12.13 2.30 5.63
N LYS A 151 12.87 3.33 5.23
CA LYS A 151 14.35 3.28 5.15
C LYS A 151 14.97 2.96 6.52
N ASP A 152 16.08 2.23 6.49
CA ASP A 152 16.74 1.77 7.74
C ASP A 152 17.27 2.93 8.60
N VAL A 153 17.51 4.10 7.99
CA VAL A 153 17.97 5.32 8.68
C VAL A 153 17.03 5.80 9.79
N TYR A 154 15.75 5.40 9.74
CA TYR A 154 14.76 5.76 10.75
C TYR A 154 14.76 4.83 11.96
N GLY A 155 15.53 3.73 11.92
CA GLY A 155 15.70 2.81 13.05
C GLY A 155 14.45 2.03 13.47
N ILE A 156 13.34 2.14 12.74
CA ILE A 156 12.09 1.45 13.07
C ILE A 156 12.20 -0.03 12.68
N PRO A 157 12.06 -0.97 13.65
CA PRO A 157 12.10 -2.40 13.36
C PRO A 157 11.07 -2.80 12.31
N THR A 158 11.40 -3.76 11.46
CA THR A 158 10.46 -4.25 10.43
C THR A 158 9.45 -5.20 11.05
N ASN A 159 8.26 -5.32 10.44
CA ASN A 159 7.19 -6.22 10.87
C ASN A 159 6.89 -6.15 12.38
N TRP A 160 6.96 -4.95 12.96
CA TRP A 160 7.11 -4.80 14.40
C TRP A 160 5.84 -5.09 15.20
N TRP A 161 4.67 -5.27 14.57
CA TRP A 161 3.42 -5.50 15.31
C TRP A 161 3.40 -6.82 16.10
N LYS A 162 4.26 -7.79 15.77
CA LYS A 162 4.32 -9.12 16.38
C LYS A 162 5.75 -9.55 16.74
N GLY A 163 5.86 -10.55 17.63
CA GLY A 163 7.14 -11.17 18.00
C GLY A 163 8.07 -10.27 18.80
N GLU A 164 9.38 -10.52 18.72
CA GLU A 164 10.39 -9.79 19.48
C GLU A 164 10.45 -8.30 19.14
N ASN A 165 10.13 -7.91 17.89
CA ASN A 165 10.11 -6.50 17.50
C ASN A 165 8.96 -5.73 18.16
N ARG A 166 7.83 -6.38 18.49
CA ARG A 166 6.74 -5.73 19.23
C ARG A 166 7.17 -5.30 20.62
N LYS A 167 8.01 -6.10 21.28
CA LYS A 167 8.55 -5.78 22.61
C LYS A 167 9.50 -4.58 22.58
N LYS A 168 9.98 -4.18 21.40
CA LYS A 168 10.85 -3.02 21.21
C LYS A 168 10.07 -1.75 20.87
N MET A 169 8.73 -1.82 20.79
CA MET A 169 7.89 -0.71 20.35
C MET A 169 6.91 -0.32 21.45
N VAL A 170 6.89 0.96 21.82
CA VAL A 170 5.91 1.53 22.75
C VAL A 170 5.07 2.59 22.04
N GLN A 171 3.77 2.61 22.32
CA GLN A 171 2.92 3.71 21.86
C GLN A 171 2.91 4.81 22.91
N ARG A 172 3.16 6.04 22.48
CA ARG A 172 3.08 7.25 23.30
C ARG A 172 1.63 7.74 23.41
N ASP A 173 1.41 8.70 24.31
CA ASP A 173 0.10 9.31 24.55
C ASP A 173 -0.43 10.12 23.34
N ASP A 174 0.47 10.58 22.47
CA ASP A 174 0.14 11.26 21.19
C ASP A 174 -0.23 10.26 20.07
N GLY A 175 -0.14 8.96 20.34
CA GLY A 175 -0.44 7.88 19.40
C GLY A 175 0.74 7.43 18.55
N HIS A 176 1.88 8.14 18.57
CA HIS A 176 3.10 7.74 17.86
C HIS A 176 3.77 6.54 18.52
N TRP A 177 4.51 5.78 17.71
CA TRP A 177 5.25 4.60 18.12
C TRP A 177 6.75 4.84 18.14
N GLU A 178 7.39 4.39 19.21
CA GLU A 178 8.83 4.56 19.39
C GLU A 178 9.55 3.27 19.69
N VAL A 179 10.81 3.25 19.27
CA VAL A 179 11.75 2.20 19.62
C VAL A 179 12.24 2.43 21.05
N ILE A 180 11.96 1.49 21.94
CA ILE A 180 12.59 1.45 23.25
C ILE A 180 13.94 0.74 23.14
N THR A 181 15.01 1.50 23.39
CA THR A 181 16.34 0.92 23.60
C THR A 181 16.46 0.43 25.04
N PRO A 182 17.02 -0.78 25.27
CA PRO A 182 17.38 -1.23 26.62
C PRO A 182 18.31 -0.27 27.35
#